data_AF-A0A934TZL2-F1
#
_entry.id   AF-A0A934TZL2-F1
#
_cell.length_a   1.000
_cell.length_b   1.000
_cell.length_c   1.000
_cell.angle_alpha   90.00
_cell.angle_beta   90.00
_cell.angle_gamma   90.00
#
_symmetry.space_group_name_H-M   'P 1'
#
loop_
_entity.id
_entity.type
_entity.pdbx_description
1 polymer ?
#
loop_
_entity_poly.entity_id
_entity_poly.type
_entity_poly.pdbx_seq_one_letter_code
_entity_poly.pdbx_strand_id
1 'polypeptide(L)' 'MKATGIVRRIDDLGRVVIPKEIRRTLRIREGDQSLTTLTTRQKFCFAMLDLGKRAGLD' A
#
# COMPACT_ATOMS: atom_id res chain seq x y z
N MET A 1 0.15 9.91 17.41
CA MET A 1 -0.44 10.10 16.07
C MET A 1 -1.48 11.21 16.14
N LYS A 2 -1.27 12.35 15.48
CA LYS A 2 -2.32 13.38 15.38
C LYS A 2 -3.33 12.94 14.33
N ALA A 3 -4.59 12.75 14.72
CA ALA A 3 -5.67 12.51 13.78
C ALA A 3 -5.89 13.80 12.96
N THR A 4 -5.65 13.75 11.65
CA THR A 4 -5.87 14.89 10.75
C THR A 4 -7.35 15.10 10.44
N GLY A 5 -8.22 14.14 10.77
CA GLY A 5 -9.69 14.24 10.55
C GLY A 5 -10.10 14.23 9.07
N ILE A 6 -9.19 13.92 8.14
CA ILE A 6 -9.47 13.99 6.71
C ILE A 6 -10.12 12.68 6.25
N VAL A 7 -11.41 12.74 5.89
CA VAL A 7 -12.15 11.63 5.30
C VAL A 7 -11.91 11.59 3.80
N ARG A 8 -11.62 10.40 3.26
CA ARG A 8 -11.50 10.15 1.81
C ARG A 8 -12.33 8.96 1.42
N ARG A 9 -12.99 9.09 0.26
CA ARG A 9 -13.71 7.97 -0.36
C ARG A 9 -12.71 6.98 -0.94
N ILE A 10 -13.08 5.72 -0.88
CA ILE A 10 -12.36 4.62 -1.51
C ILE A 10 -12.70 4.66 -3.00
N ASP A 11 -11.72 4.41 -3.87
CA ASP A 11 -11.97 4.23 -5.30
C ASP A 11 -12.52 2.83 -5.62
N ASP A 12 -12.93 2.60 -6.88
CA ASP A 12 -13.53 1.32 -7.29
C ASP A 12 -12.57 0.11 -7.18
N LEU A 13 -11.27 0.36 -6.98
CA LEU A 13 -10.23 -0.66 -6.80
C LEU A 13 -9.84 -0.86 -5.33
N GLY A 14 -10.48 -0.18 -4.38
CA GLY A 14 -10.19 -0.32 -2.97
C GLY A 14 -9.02 0.54 -2.46
N ARG A 15 -8.51 1.49 -3.25
CA ARG A 15 -7.40 2.38 -2.88
C ARG A 15 -7.91 3.63 -2.19
N VAL A 16 -7.08 4.18 -1.29
CA VAL A 16 -7.34 5.45 -0.60
C VAL A 16 -6.30 6.48 -1.03
N VAL A 17 -6.76 7.65 -1.45
CA VAL A 17 -5.89 8.76 -1.82
C VAL A 17 -5.34 9.44 -0.57
N ILE A 18 -4.01 9.50 -0.47
CA ILE A 18 -3.31 10.22 0.60
C ILE A 18 -3.34 11.74 0.32
N PRO A 19 -3.79 12.57 1.27
CA PRO A 19 -3.80 14.03 1.14
C PRO A 19 -2.41 14.63 0.84
N LYS A 20 -2.39 15.77 0.14
CA LYS A 20 -1.14 16.44 -0.28
C LYS A 20 -0.23 16.83 0.88
N GLU A 21 -0.79 17.18 2.05
CA GLU A 21 0.03 17.56 3.22
C GLU A 21 0.85 16.37 3.70
N ILE A 22 0.21 15.20 3.82
CA ILE A 22 0.87 13.96 4.23
C ILE A 22 1.92 13.55 3.19
N ARG A 23 1.60 13.67 1.89
CA ARG A 23 2.57 13.43 0.80
C ARG A 23 3.81 14.32 0.94
N ARG A 24 3.64 15.62 1.24
CA ARG A 24 4.74 16.57 1.43
C ARG A 24 5.56 16.27 2.68
N THR A 25 4.90 16.01 3.81
CA THR A 25 5.59 15.71 5.08
C THR A 25 6.37 14.41 5.02
N LEU A 26 5.80 13.36 4.41
CA LEU A 26 6.44 12.05 4.26
C LEU A 26 7.37 11.96 3.04
N ARG A 27 7.52 13.05 2.28
CA ARG A 27 8.37 13.14 1.07
C ARG A 27 8.03 12.09 -0.02
N ILE A 28 6.77 11.65 -0.09
CA ILE A 28 6.29 10.67 -1.08
C ILE A 28 6.17 11.37 -2.44
N ARG A 29 6.88 10.86 -3.46
CA ARG A 29 6.92 11.44 -4.81
C ARG A 29 6.04 10.66 -5.79
N GLU A 30 5.74 11.27 -6.93
CA GLU A 30 5.08 10.55 -8.02
C GLU A 30 6.04 9.47 -8.56
N GLY A 31 5.53 8.25 -8.71
CA GLY A 31 6.33 7.06 -9.05
C GLY A 31 6.74 6.21 -7.85
N ASP A 32 6.60 6.69 -6.60
CA ASP A 32 6.72 5.80 -5.44
C ASP A 32 5.67 4.70 -5.51
N GLN A 33 6.09 3.46 -5.22
CA GLN A 33 5.16 2.35 -5.14
C GLN A 33 4.04 2.67 -4.16
N SER A 34 2.81 2.33 -4.54
CA SER A 34 1.66 2.48 -3.67
C SER A 34 1.95 1.82 -2.33
N LEU A 35 1.91 2.60 -1.25
CA LEU A 35 2.03 2.09 0.11
C LEU A 35 0.85 1.16 0.37
N THR A 36 1.08 -0.13 0.10
CA THR A 36 0.03 -1.14 0.13
C THR A 36 -0.05 -1.66 1.55
N THR A 37 -1.15 -1.36 2.24
CA THR A 37 -1.36 -1.92 3.57
C THR A 37 -1.99 -3.30 3.40
N LEU A 38 -1.14 -4.31 3.22
CA LEU A 38 -1.59 -5.70 3.16
C LEU A 38 -1.98 -6.17 4.56
N THR A 39 -3.11 -6.87 4.67
CA THR A 39 -3.41 -7.65 5.88
C THR A 39 -2.31 -8.69 6.10
N THR A 40 -2.05 -9.09 7.36
CA THR A 40 -1.03 -10.10 7.68
C THR A 40 -1.16 -11.37 6.85
N ARG A 41 -2.41 -11.79 6.56
CA ARG A 41 -2.71 -12.92 5.69
C ARG A 41 -2.28 -12.68 4.24
N GLN A 42 -2.57 -11.51 3.68
CA GLN A 42 -2.14 -11.17 2.32
C GLN A 42 -0.62 -11.11 2.22
N LYS A 43 0.08 -10.59 3.24
CA LYS A 43 1.56 -10.60 3.28
C LYS A 43 2.12 -12.03 3.21
N PHE A 44 1.54 -12.96 3.97
CA PHE A 44 1.92 -14.36 3.94
C PHE A 44 1.70 -14.98 2.55
N CYS A 45 0.52 -14.81 1.96
CA CYS A 45 0.23 -15.36 0.64
C CYS A 45 1.17 -14.81 -0.45
N PHE A 46 1.43 -13.49 -0.46
CA PHE A 46 2.37 -12.90 -1.42
C PHE A 46 3.81 -13.36 -1.20
N ALA A 47 4.25 -13.53 0.06
CA ALA A 47 5.57 -14.07 0.36
C ALA A 47 5.72 -15.53 -0.12
N MET A 48 4.69 -16.35 0.04
CA MET A 48 4.69 -17.73 -0.46
C MET A 48 4.71 -17.78 -2.00
N LEU A 49 3.97 -16.88 -2.67
CA LEU A 49 4.01 -16.78 -4.14
C LEU A 49 5.39 -16.31 -4.63
N ASP A 50 6.01 -15.34 -3.98
CA ASP A 50 7.37 -14.89 -4.32
C ASP A 50 8.40 -16.01 -4.10
N LEU A 51 8.25 -16.78 -3.03
CA LEU A 51 9.09 -17.95 -2.77
C LEU A 51 8.91 -19.03 -3.86
N GLY A 52 7.67 -19.29 -4.29
CA GLY A 52 7.38 -20.23 -5.39
C GLY A 52 8.05 -19.83 -6.69
N LYS A 53 8.00 -18.54 -7.05
CA LYS A 53 8.70 -17.98 -8.22
C LYS A 53 10.21 -18.16 -8.13
N ARG A 54 10.80 -17.89 -6.95
CA ARG A 54 12.25 -18.09 -6.73
C ARG A 54 12.66 -19.56 -6.79
N ALA A 55 11.76 -20.47 -6.41
CA ALA A 55 11.96 -21.90 -6.50
C ALA A 55 11.70 -22.47 -7.90
N GLY A 56 11.29 -21.64 -8.87
CA GLY A 56 11.00 -22.07 -10.24
C GLY A 56 9.71 -22.89 -10.38
N LEU A 57 8.75 -22.70 -9.47
CA LEU A 57 7.45 -23.40 -9.45
C LEU A 57 6.37 -22.66 -10.27
N ASP A 58 6.78 -22.00 -11.35
CA ASP A 58 5.87 -21.31 -12.29
C ASP A 58 5.41 -22.23 -13.44
#